data_AF-A0A7R9JCK0-F1
#
_entry.id   AF-A0A7R9JCK0-F1
#
_cell.length_a   1.000
_cell.length_b   1.000
_cell.length_c   1.000
_cell.angle_alpha   90.00
_cell.angle_beta   90.00
_cell.angle_gamma   90.00
#
_symmetry.space_group_name_H-M   'P 1'
#
loop_
_entity.id
_entity.type
_entity.pdbx_description
1 polymer ?
#
loop_
_entity_poly.entity_id
_entity_poly.type
_entity_poly.pdbx_seq_one_letter_code
_entity_poly.pdbx_strand_id
1 'polypeptide(L)'
;MKGPVLQISVESRPRELRNGFHCKTHRIHTTDFINERSQVDIFPANIRNHSATLEITALSFHERLILLNLTSIGDGDGGISDESSSSFIMLCPCEESLCVRKCCSPEKILSFSSNQTKCIEHHQNNSEEWKPDFGEGSSNLTYVTVYGSNICKPDQGIYVLNPNSEEPHKEFYILENGQVRIKENAMLKIGKYEYCIDVSQYSDGSLTSNLLSCTERQITLRTFYSTLSLVGAFFLALTLLLLILTRMRGCHAMNIMSHTASLLVAYLALAVGHLDTNMSLAGCLANECAVSGIGHSSRDVPAILPVRVREHRVSTTV
;
A
#
# COMPACT_ATOMS: atom_id res chain seq x y z
N MET A 1 -19.08 -38.37 33.34
CA MET A 1 -19.50 -38.18 31.93
C MET A 1 -18.24 -37.85 31.14
N LYS A 2 -17.83 -38.70 30.19
CA LYS A 2 -16.66 -38.45 29.33
C LYS A 2 -17.10 -37.45 28.25
N GLY A 3 -16.42 -36.30 28.18
CA GLY A 3 -16.63 -35.34 27.09
C GLY A 3 -16.15 -35.90 25.74
N PRO A 4 -16.63 -35.34 24.63
CA PRO A 4 -16.21 -35.78 23.30
C PRO A 4 -14.70 -35.61 23.11
N VAL A 5 -14.08 -36.62 22.51
CA VAL A 5 -12.65 -36.64 22.14
C VAL A 5 -12.54 -36.05 20.74
N LEU A 6 -11.83 -34.94 20.60
CA LEU A 6 -11.52 -34.37 19.28
C LEU A 6 -10.43 -35.23 18.63
N GLN A 7 -10.80 -36.00 17.59
CA GLN A 7 -9.83 -36.67 16.73
C GLN A 7 -9.47 -35.76 15.57
N ILE A 8 -8.21 -35.33 15.52
CA ILE A 8 -7.67 -34.60 14.38
C ILE A 8 -6.98 -35.61 13.47
N SER A 9 -7.57 -35.89 12.30
CA SER A 9 -6.91 -36.63 11.24
C SER A 9 -6.25 -35.62 10.29
N VAL A 10 -4.95 -35.82 10.04
CA VAL A 10 -4.13 -34.92 9.22
C VAL A 10 -3.70 -35.66 7.96
N GLU A 11 -4.27 -35.27 6.82
CA GLU A 11 -3.79 -35.75 5.52
C GLU A 11 -2.84 -34.70 4.92
N SER A 12 -1.62 -35.11 4.58
CA SER A 12 -0.59 -34.21 4.06
C SER A 12 -0.34 -34.44 2.57
N ARG A 13 -0.42 -33.38 1.75
CA ARG A 13 0.04 -33.40 0.36
C ARG A 13 1.18 -32.41 0.17
N PRO A 14 2.37 -32.85 -0.29
CA PRO A 14 3.45 -31.92 -0.59
C PRO A 14 3.16 -31.14 -1.88
N ARG A 15 3.36 -29.81 -1.85
CA ARG A 15 3.48 -28.97 -3.05
C ARG A 15 4.75 -28.14 -2.96
N GLU A 16 5.39 -27.95 -4.11
CA GLU A 16 6.67 -27.26 -4.24
C GLU A 16 6.42 -25.78 -4.56
N LEU A 17 6.91 -24.86 -3.71
CA LEU A 17 6.83 -23.42 -3.99
C LEU A 17 8.05 -22.95 -4.77
N ARG A 18 7.88 -21.86 -5.53
CA ARG A 18 8.85 -21.31 -6.48
C ARG A 18 10.20 -20.83 -5.90
N ASN A 19 10.44 -20.94 -4.60
CA ASN A 19 11.67 -20.50 -3.91
C ASN A 19 12.27 -21.58 -2.98
N GLY A 20 11.97 -22.87 -3.18
CA GLY A 20 12.56 -23.96 -2.38
C GLY A 20 11.98 -24.15 -0.98
N PHE A 21 10.89 -23.47 -0.64
CA PHE A 21 10.12 -23.73 0.58
C PHE A 21 8.96 -24.69 0.28
N HIS A 22 8.74 -25.68 1.15
CA HIS A 22 7.59 -26.58 1.05
C HIS A 22 6.49 -26.11 2.01
N CYS A 23 5.42 -25.47 1.53
CA CYS A 23 4.18 -25.40 2.32
C CYS A 23 3.57 -26.81 2.27
N LYS A 24 3.55 -27.49 3.41
CA LYS A 24 2.79 -28.73 3.56
C LYS A 24 1.39 -28.33 4.00
N THR A 25 0.44 -28.36 3.09
CA THR A 25 -0.96 -28.15 3.44
C THR A 25 -1.44 -29.37 4.23
N HIS A 26 -1.80 -29.11 5.47
CA HIS A 26 -2.40 -30.08 6.37
C HIS A 26 -3.91 -29.81 6.39
N ARG A 27 -4.69 -30.72 5.81
CA ARG A 27 -6.15 -30.62 5.91
C ARG A 27 -6.56 -31.16 7.27
N ILE A 28 -6.98 -30.27 8.16
CA ILE A 28 -7.52 -30.62 9.48
C ILE A 28 -9.01 -30.90 9.27
N HIS A 29 -9.42 -32.16 9.32
CA HIS A 29 -10.83 -32.52 9.36
C HIS A 29 -11.33 -32.38 10.80
N THR A 30 -11.87 -31.23 11.17
CA THR A 30 -12.70 -31.12 12.38
C THR A 30 -14.10 -31.60 12.03
N THR A 31 -14.44 -32.80 12.49
CA THR A 31 -15.84 -33.26 12.49
C THR A 31 -16.50 -32.68 13.74
N ASP A 32 -17.56 -31.91 13.49
CA ASP A 32 -18.45 -31.20 14.42
C ASP A 32 -18.03 -29.79 14.86
N PHE A 33 -19.00 -28.86 14.71
CA PHE A 33 -18.99 -27.40 14.87
C PHE A 33 -18.46 -26.56 13.69
N ILE A 34 -19.30 -26.35 12.67
CA ILE A 34 -19.41 -25.05 12.01
C ILE A 34 -20.90 -24.76 11.79
N ASN A 35 -21.44 -23.84 12.60
CA ASN A 35 -22.66 -23.11 12.27
C ASN A 35 -22.27 -21.66 11.94
N GLU A 36 -23.04 -21.03 11.07
CA GLU A 36 -22.76 -19.84 10.27
C GLU A 36 -22.07 -18.64 11.00
N ARG A 37 -21.22 -17.94 10.23
CA ARG A 37 -20.60 -16.62 10.52
C ARG A 37 -19.59 -16.62 11.67
N SER A 38 -18.33 -16.93 11.38
CA SER A 38 -17.24 -16.65 12.32
C SER A 38 -15.95 -16.34 11.57
N GLN A 39 -15.39 -15.17 11.85
CA GLN A 39 -14.01 -14.81 11.57
C GLN A 39 -13.11 -15.67 12.47
N VAL A 40 -12.11 -16.34 11.91
CA VAL A 40 -11.21 -17.21 12.68
C VAL A 40 -9.96 -16.41 13.03
N ASP A 41 -9.97 -15.80 14.21
CA ASP A 41 -8.77 -15.28 14.83
C ASP A 41 -8.07 -16.42 15.59
N ILE A 42 -6.83 -16.75 15.19
CA ILE A 42 -6.07 -17.85 15.81
C ILE A 42 -5.38 -17.31 17.06
N PHE A 43 -5.96 -17.58 18.22
CA PHE A 43 -5.36 -17.33 19.54
C PHE A 43 -4.68 -18.60 20.08
N PRO A 44 -3.67 -18.47 20.97
CA PRO A 44 -3.08 -19.64 21.64
C PRO A 44 -4.14 -20.42 22.43
N ALA A 45 -4.21 -21.73 22.22
CA ALA A 45 -5.17 -22.63 22.86
C ALA A 45 -4.46 -23.80 23.57
N ASN A 46 -4.93 -24.16 24.77
CA ASN A 46 -4.42 -25.30 25.55
C ASN A 46 -5.38 -26.48 25.39
N ILE A 47 -4.90 -27.59 24.79
CA ILE A 47 -5.71 -28.80 24.59
C ILE A 47 -5.20 -29.88 25.55
N ARG A 48 -6.05 -30.30 26.50
CA ARG A 48 -5.76 -31.42 27.41
C ARG A 48 -6.37 -32.72 26.88
N ASN A 49 -5.52 -33.69 26.57
CA ASN A 49 -5.88 -35.10 26.51
C ASN A 49 -5.24 -35.84 27.68
N HIS A 50 -5.88 -36.91 28.15
CA HIS A 50 -5.58 -37.62 29.41
C HIS A 50 -4.18 -38.29 29.51
N SER A 51 -3.24 -38.04 28.59
CA SER A 51 -1.88 -38.58 28.65
C SER A 51 -0.82 -37.72 27.95
N ALA A 52 -1.15 -36.51 27.50
CA ALA A 52 -0.18 -35.55 26.95
C ALA A 52 -0.79 -34.14 26.93
N THR A 53 -0.07 -33.16 27.48
CA THR A 53 -0.36 -31.74 27.26
C THR A 53 0.35 -31.27 26.01
N LEU A 54 -0.42 -30.84 25.01
CA LEU A 54 0.10 -30.18 23.81
C LEU A 54 0.00 -28.67 24.04
N GLU A 55 1.15 -28.01 24.19
CA GLU A 55 1.21 -26.57 24.26
C GLU A 55 1.42 -26.02 22.85
N ILE A 56 0.44 -25.29 22.32
CA ILE A 56 0.54 -24.64 21.01
C ILE A 56 0.97 -23.20 21.25
N THR A 57 2.25 -22.93 21.04
CA THR A 57 2.77 -21.57 21.05
C THR A 57 2.88 -21.05 19.61
N ALA A 58 2.10 -20.03 19.28
CA ALA A 58 2.26 -19.30 18.03
C ALA A 58 3.53 -18.44 18.13
N LEU A 59 4.58 -18.83 17.40
CA LEU A 59 5.91 -18.24 17.57
C LEU A 59 6.15 -16.99 16.73
N SER A 60 5.55 -16.88 15.54
CA SER A 60 5.73 -15.74 14.65
C SER A 60 4.79 -15.79 13.45
N PHE A 61 4.34 -14.61 13.00
CA PHE A 61 3.75 -14.39 11.69
C PHE A 61 4.82 -13.77 10.78
N HIS A 62 5.45 -14.58 9.94
CA HIS A 62 6.30 -14.04 8.87
C HIS A 62 5.60 -14.22 7.54
N GLU A 63 4.94 -13.15 7.09
CA GLU A 63 4.33 -12.80 5.77
C GLU A 63 3.44 -13.82 5.03
N ARG A 64 3.57 -15.13 5.28
CA ARG A 64 2.85 -16.22 4.63
C ARG A 64 2.63 -17.43 5.54
N LEU A 65 3.18 -17.39 6.76
CA LEU A 65 3.48 -18.58 7.54
C LEU A 65 3.01 -18.38 8.97
N ILE A 66 2.13 -19.26 9.42
CA ILE A 66 1.84 -19.45 10.84
C ILE A 66 2.72 -20.60 11.31
N LEU A 67 3.70 -20.30 12.16
CA LEU A 67 4.53 -21.31 12.81
C LEU A 67 3.90 -21.69 14.15
N LEU A 68 3.36 -22.90 14.21
CA LEU A 68 2.92 -23.52 15.45
C LEU A 68 4.06 -24.40 15.96
N ASN A 69 4.62 -24.05 17.12
CA ASN A 69 5.52 -24.96 17.82
C ASN A 69 4.68 -25.99 18.56
N LEU A 70 4.96 -27.26 18.32
CA LEU A 70 4.34 -28.35 19.06
C LEU A 70 5.40 -28.95 19.98
N THR A 71 5.35 -28.59 21.26
CA THR A 71 6.11 -29.26 22.31
C THR A 71 5.27 -30.40 22.85
N SER A 72 5.71 -31.63 22.59
CA SER A 72 5.16 -32.81 23.27
C SER A 72 5.85 -32.92 24.62
N ILE A 73 5.11 -32.65 25.70
CA ILE A 73 5.58 -32.93 27.05
C ILE A 73 5.25 -34.40 27.32
N GLY A 74 6.26 -35.26 27.21
CA GLY A 74 6.14 -36.66 27.60
C GLY A 74 6.20 -36.78 29.12
N ASP A 75 5.14 -37.28 29.74
CA ASP A 75 5.18 -37.72 31.14
C ASP A 75 5.99 -39.03 31.21
N GLY A 76 7.31 -38.89 31.36
CA GLY A 76 8.26 -40.00 31.39
C GLY A 76 9.13 -39.99 32.64
N ASP A 77 8.77 -40.83 33.61
CA ASP A 77 9.58 -41.15 34.79
C ASP A 77 10.79 -42.01 34.37
N GLY A 78 12.01 -41.59 34.73
CA GLY A 78 13.19 -42.46 34.75
C GLY A 78 14.08 -42.51 33.50
N GLY A 79 14.76 -41.40 33.21
CA GLY A 79 16.16 -41.33 32.76
C GLY A 79 16.57 -42.10 31.49
N ILE A 80 16.72 -41.39 30.38
CA ILE A 80 17.83 -41.46 29.40
C ILE A 80 17.64 -40.25 28.45
N SER A 81 18.68 -39.41 28.36
CA SER A 81 18.95 -38.33 27.40
C SER A 81 17.85 -37.95 26.39
N ASP A 82 16.98 -37.01 26.78
CA ASP A 82 15.93 -36.44 25.92
C ASP A 82 16.50 -35.54 24.81
N GLU A 83 16.49 -36.03 23.57
CA GLU A 83 16.69 -35.21 22.37
C GLU A 83 15.34 -34.58 21.99
N SER A 84 15.08 -33.36 22.50
CA SER A 84 13.83 -32.63 22.26
C SER A 84 13.68 -32.28 20.77
N SER A 85 12.92 -33.09 20.04
CA SER A 85 12.59 -32.85 18.64
C SER A 85 11.48 -31.80 18.55
N SER A 86 11.82 -30.56 18.19
CA SER A 86 10.83 -29.52 17.90
C SER A 86 10.28 -29.69 16.48
N SER A 87 8.98 -29.94 16.38
CA SER A 87 8.26 -29.95 15.10
C SER A 87 7.50 -28.65 14.92
N PHE A 88 7.65 -28.01 13.77
CA PHE A 88 6.92 -26.81 13.40
C PHE A 88 5.84 -27.15 12.38
N ILE A 89 4.59 -26.80 12.67
CA ILE A 89 3.52 -26.85 11.66
C ILE A 89 3.42 -25.47 11.03
N MET A 90 3.39 -25.48 9.71
CA MET A 90 3.37 -24.30 8.87
C MET A 90 2.01 -24.22 8.18
N LEU A 91 1.17 -23.25 8.57
CA LEU A 91 -0.13 -23.05 7.93
C LEU A 91 -0.06 -21.89 6.94
N CYS A 92 -0.63 -22.12 5.74
CA CYS A 92 -0.66 -21.19 4.62
C CYS A 92 -2.14 -20.88 4.28
N PRO A 93 -2.90 -20.18 5.14
CA PRO A 93 -4.37 -20.02 5.01
C PRO A 93 -4.78 -19.34 3.69
N CYS A 94 -3.90 -18.52 3.12
CA CYS A 94 -4.13 -17.76 1.89
C CYS A 94 -4.01 -18.57 0.59
N GLU A 95 -3.76 -19.88 0.66
CA GLU A 95 -3.83 -20.76 -0.52
C GLU A 95 -5.26 -21.21 -0.81
N GLU A 96 -6.08 -21.42 0.23
CA GLU A 96 -7.45 -21.92 0.10
C GLU A 96 -8.51 -20.85 0.39
N SER A 97 -8.13 -19.74 1.01
CA SER A 97 -9.03 -18.66 1.39
C SER A 97 -8.55 -17.29 0.89
N LEU A 98 -9.50 -16.37 0.73
CA LEU A 98 -9.22 -14.98 0.43
C LEU A 98 -8.53 -14.34 1.64
N CYS A 99 -7.27 -13.94 1.48
CA CYS A 99 -6.58 -13.18 2.51
C CYS A 99 -6.59 -11.69 2.21
N VAL A 100 -6.86 -10.88 3.24
CA VAL A 100 -6.73 -9.44 3.19
C VAL A 100 -5.64 -9.02 4.17
N ARG A 101 -4.64 -8.27 3.68
CA ARG A 101 -3.50 -7.87 4.49
C ARG A 101 -3.77 -6.54 5.19
N LYS A 102 -3.72 -6.52 6.52
CA LYS A 102 -3.68 -5.31 7.34
C LYS A 102 -2.24 -4.87 7.61
N CYS A 103 -2.02 -3.55 7.59
CA CYS A 103 -0.70 -2.98 7.81
C CYS A 103 -0.27 -3.07 9.28
N CYS A 104 -1.17 -2.70 10.18
CA CYS A 104 -0.97 -2.65 11.61
C CYS A 104 -1.64 -3.84 12.28
N SER A 105 -1.07 -4.27 13.41
CA SER A 105 -1.64 -5.28 14.30
C SER A 105 -3.06 -4.91 14.75
N PRO A 106 -3.82 -5.87 15.33
CA PRO A 106 -5.07 -5.54 16.01
C PRO A 106 -4.89 -4.37 16.98
N GLU A 107 -5.95 -3.57 17.17
CA GLU A 107 -6.00 -2.39 18.07
C GLU A 107 -5.09 -1.21 17.66
N LYS A 108 -4.35 -1.34 16.57
CA LYS A 108 -3.53 -0.27 16.01
C LYS A 108 -4.11 0.28 14.73
N ILE A 109 -3.92 1.59 14.54
CA ILE A 109 -4.27 2.29 13.32
C ILE A 109 -3.03 2.91 12.70
N LEU A 110 -3.13 3.19 11.41
CA LEU A 110 -2.06 3.84 10.66
C LEU A 110 -2.07 5.35 10.91
N SER A 111 -0.90 5.90 11.24
CA SER A 111 -0.65 7.32 11.38
C SER A 111 0.35 7.78 10.33
N PHE A 112 -0.01 8.85 9.61
CA PHE A 112 0.86 9.53 8.67
C PHE A 112 1.53 10.71 9.37
N SER A 113 2.80 10.55 9.72
CA SER A 113 3.66 11.66 10.12
C SER A 113 4.41 12.15 8.88
N SER A 114 4.83 13.43 8.88
CA SER A 114 5.54 14.08 7.76
C SER A 114 6.60 13.24 7.03
N ASN A 115 7.30 12.35 7.74
CA ASN A 115 8.39 11.54 7.17
C ASN A 115 8.23 10.02 7.39
N GLN A 116 7.14 9.54 8.00
CA GLN A 116 7.01 8.12 8.33
C GLN A 116 5.56 7.67 8.51
N THR A 117 5.25 6.49 8.01
CA THR A 117 4.05 5.72 8.34
C THR A 117 4.33 4.90 9.59
N LYS A 118 3.50 5.07 10.63
CA LYS A 118 3.63 4.32 11.89
C LYS A 118 2.28 3.79 12.35
N CYS A 119 2.30 2.62 12.95
CA CYS A 119 1.15 2.07 13.64
C CYS A 119 1.10 2.63 15.06
N ILE A 120 -0.01 3.29 15.42
CA ILE A 120 -0.25 3.87 16.74
C ILE A 120 -1.43 3.17 17.41
N GLU A 121 -1.46 3.16 18.74
CA GLU A 121 -2.58 2.59 19.50
C GLU A 121 -3.87 3.38 19.23
N HIS A 122 -4.97 2.66 19.03
CA HIS A 122 -6.29 3.26 18.83
C HIS A 122 -7.06 3.29 20.15
N HIS A 123 -7.13 4.46 20.79
CA HIS A 123 -7.75 4.62 22.11
C HIS A 123 -9.30 4.65 22.13
N GLN A 124 -9.97 4.27 21.03
CA GLN A 124 -11.42 4.38 20.93
C GLN A 124 -12.10 3.06 21.34
N ASN A 125 -12.84 3.08 22.46
CA ASN A 125 -13.57 1.92 22.99
C ASN A 125 -14.69 1.38 22.07
N ASN A 126 -15.07 2.13 21.03
CA ASN A 126 -16.11 1.75 20.06
C ASN A 126 -15.49 1.54 18.67
N SER A 127 -14.39 0.80 18.60
CA SER A 127 -13.83 0.36 17.32
C SER A 127 -14.82 -0.58 16.64
N GLU A 128 -15.67 -0.05 15.76
CA GLU A 128 -16.36 -0.89 14.78
C GLU A 128 -15.31 -1.76 14.10
N GLU A 129 -15.59 -3.06 14.02
CA GLU A 129 -14.70 -4.01 13.38
C GLU A 129 -14.50 -3.59 11.93
N TRP A 130 -13.26 -3.21 11.57
CA TRP A 130 -12.92 -2.82 10.22
C TRP A 130 -13.22 -3.95 9.24
N LYS A 131 -13.86 -3.61 8.13
CA LYS A 131 -14.17 -4.55 7.05
C LYS A 131 -13.62 -4.02 5.72
N PRO A 132 -12.98 -4.87 4.91
CA PRO A 132 -12.54 -4.50 3.58
C PRO A 132 -13.75 -4.28 2.65
N ASP A 133 -13.58 -3.36 1.71
CA ASP A 133 -14.54 -3.14 0.64
C ASP A 133 -14.23 -4.07 -0.55
N PHE A 134 -15.19 -4.93 -0.90
CA PHE A 134 -15.11 -5.86 -2.04
C PHE A 134 -15.85 -5.33 -3.28
N GLY A 135 -16.35 -4.10 -3.25
CA GLY A 135 -17.13 -3.47 -4.32
C GLY A 135 -18.58 -3.93 -4.37
N GLU A 136 -19.35 -3.34 -5.30
CA GLU A 136 -20.76 -3.66 -5.50
C GLU A 136 -20.96 -5.14 -5.88
N GLY A 137 -21.75 -5.86 -5.08
CA GLY A 137 -22.12 -7.26 -5.34
C GLY A 137 -21.36 -8.32 -4.52
N SER A 138 -20.36 -7.91 -3.72
CA SER A 138 -19.43 -8.85 -3.07
C SER A 138 -19.45 -8.83 -1.53
N SER A 139 -20.53 -8.37 -0.91
CA SER A 139 -20.61 -8.14 0.54
C SER A 139 -20.53 -9.40 1.44
N ASN A 140 -20.56 -10.60 0.87
CA ASN A 140 -20.62 -11.88 1.60
C ASN A 140 -19.40 -12.79 1.39
N LEU A 141 -18.23 -12.24 1.06
CA LEU A 141 -17.01 -13.03 0.94
C LEU A 141 -16.44 -13.36 2.32
N THR A 142 -16.14 -14.64 2.55
CA THR A 142 -15.36 -15.08 3.72
C THR A 142 -13.89 -14.81 3.46
N TYR A 143 -13.24 -14.08 4.35
CA TYR A 143 -11.83 -13.74 4.23
C TYR A 143 -11.07 -13.95 5.54
N VAL A 144 -9.75 -14.07 5.43
CA VAL A 144 -8.82 -14.15 6.56
C VAL A 144 -7.99 -12.87 6.59
N THR A 145 -7.97 -12.20 7.74
CA THR A 145 -7.12 -11.02 7.92
C THR A 145 -5.71 -11.46 8.29
N VAL A 146 -4.72 -10.96 7.56
CA VAL A 146 -3.29 -11.21 7.84
C VAL A 146 -2.62 -9.90 8.22
N TYR A 147 -1.90 -9.89 9.33
CA TYR A 147 -1.26 -8.70 9.86
C TYR A 147 0.23 -8.66 9.48
N GLY A 148 0.76 -7.48 9.14
CA GLY A 148 2.21 -7.28 9.00
C GLY A 148 2.59 -5.95 8.36
N SER A 149 3.61 -5.29 8.94
CA SER A 149 3.98 -3.90 8.68
C SER A 149 4.85 -3.66 7.45
N ASN A 150 5.56 -4.69 6.96
CA ASN A 150 6.56 -4.51 5.92
C ASN A 150 6.03 -5.08 4.60
N ILE A 151 5.42 -4.26 3.75
CA ILE A 151 5.12 -4.69 2.37
C ILE A 151 6.32 -4.38 1.47
N CYS A 152 6.99 -3.26 1.76
CA CYS A 152 7.98 -2.66 0.88
C CYS A 152 9.38 -2.88 1.43
N LYS A 153 10.33 -3.01 0.52
CA LYS A 153 11.75 -3.02 0.87
C LYS A 153 12.16 -1.64 1.42
N PRO A 154 13.22 -1.55 2.25
CA PRO A 154 13.64 -0.28 2.86
C PRO A 154 14.06 0.80 1.86
N ASP A 155 14.40 0.44 0.62
CA ASP A 155 14.73 1.32 -0.50
C ASP A 155 13.52 1.72 -1.35
N GLN A 156 12.35 1.14 -1.09
CA GLN A 156 11.13 1.40 -1.85
C GLN A 156 10.26 2.45 -1.16
N GLY A 157 9.78 3.39 -1.96
CA GLY A 157 8.73 4.31 -1.52
C GLY A 157 7.42 3.56 -1.22
N ILE A 158 6.61 4.15 -0.34
CA ILE A 158 5.24 3.71 -0.07
C ILE A 158 4.31 4.72 -0.75
N TYR A 159 3.40 4.22 -1.55
CA TYR A 159 2.32 5.00 -2.16
C TYR A 159 1.03 4.77 -1.37
N VAL A 160 0.39 5.86 -0.97
CA VAL A 160 -0.83 5.86 -0.15
C VAL A 160 -2.01 6.28 -1.02
N LEU A 161 -3.00 5.40 -1.12
CA LEU A 161 -4.28 5.67 -1.75
C LEU A 161 -5.30 5.96 -0.66
N ASN A 162 -5.63 7.25 -0.52
CA ASN A 162 -6.65 7.76 0.39
C ASN A 162 -7.94 8.06 -0.41
N PRO A 163 -9.07 7.38 -0.14
CA PRO A 163 -10.33 7.64 -0.82
C PRO A 163 -10.95 9.01 -0.46
N ASN A 164 -10.60 9.59 0.69
CA ASN A 164 -11.12 10.88 1.15
C ASN A 164 -10.30 12.08 0.66
N SER A 165 -9.26 11.89 -0.15
CA SER A 165 -8.57 13.03 -0.74
C SER A 165 -9.50 13.74 -1.73
N GLU A 166 -9.35 15.05 -1.90
CA GLU A 166 -10.14 15.86 -2.85
C GLU A 166 -10.07 15.35 -4.31
N GLU A 167 -9.11 14.46 -4.62
CA GLU A 167 -9.03 13.78 -5.90
C GLU A 167 -10.09 12.67 -6.00
N PRO A 168 -11.12 12.81 -6.87
CA PRO A 168 -12.29 11.91 -6.98
C PRO A 168 -11.96 10.52 -7.57
N HIS A 169 -10.69 10.14 -7.58
CA HIS A 169 -10.10 9.12 -8.43
C HIS A 169 -9.43 7.97 -7.64
N LYS A 170 -9.59 7.96 -6.31
CA LYS A 170 -8.85 7.05 -5.42
C LYS A 170 -9.69 5.96 -4.76
N GLU A 171 -10.91 5.74 -5.22
CA GLU A 171 -11.70 4.58 -4.80
C GLU A 171 -11.04 3.28 -5.26
N PHE A 172 -10.96 2.30 -4.36
CA PHE A 172 -10.41 0.98 -4.61
C PHE A 172 -11.27 -0.09 -3.96
N TYR A 173 -11.27 -1.29 -4.54
CA TYR A 173 -11.95 -2.46 -3.98
C TYR A 173 -11.11 -3.72 -4.16
N ILE A 174 -11.31 -4.70 -3.28
CA ILE A 174 -10.63 -5.98 -3.30
C ILE A 174 -11.42 -6.96 -4.16
N LEU A 175 -10.74 -7.65 -5.08
CA LEU A 175 -11.30 -8.70 -5.91
C LEU A 175 -11.30 -10.05 -5.17
N GLU A 176 -12.13 -10.99 -5.60
CA GLU A 176 -12.22 -12.35 -5.04
C GLU A 176 -10.90 -13.12 -5.04
N ASN A 177 -9.98 -12.76 -5.93
CA ASN A 177 -8.64 -13.36 -6.01
C ASN A 177 -7.61 -12.68 -5.08
N GLY A 178 -8.04 -11.72 -4.25
CA GLY A 178 -7.20 -10.94 -3.34
C GLY A 178 -6.38 -9.84 -4.00
N GLN A 179 -6.59 -9.54 -5.29
CA GLN A 179 -5.97 -8.38 -5.93
C GLN A 179 -6.79 -7.12 -5.65
N VAL A 180 -6.15 -5.96 -5.66
CA VAL A 180 -6.85 -4.67 -5.54
C VAL A 180 -7.00 -4.04 -6.92
N ARG A 181 -8.19 -3.51 -7.17
CA ARG A 181 -8.52 -2.74 -8.37
C ARG A 181 -8.87 -1.31 -7.98
N ILE A 182 -8.30 -0.36 -8.73
CA ILE A 182 -8.60 1.06 -8.59
C ILE A 182 -9.72 1.39 -9.58
N LYS A 183 -10.77 2.09 -9.12
CA LYS A 183 -12.00 2.33 -9.91
C LYS A 183 -11.73 3.05 -11.22
N GLU A 184 -10.90 4.08 -11.19
CA GLU A 184 -10.59 4.89 -12.38
C GLU A 184 -9.65 4.17 -13.36
N ASN A 185 -8.67 3.44 -12.84
CA ASN A 185 -7.68 2.75 -13.67
C ASN A 185 -7.91 1.24 -13.68
N ALA A 186 -8.89 0.82 -14.50
CA ALA A 186 -9.27 -0.58 -14.68
C ALA A 186 -8.10 -1.52 -15.06
N MET A 187 -7.03 -0.99 -15.68
CA MET A 187 -5.86 -1.77 -16.08
C MET A 187 -4.86 -1.95 -14.94
N LEU A 188 -4.85 -1.05 -13.95
CA LEU A 188 -3.95 -1.13 -12.80
C LEU A 188 -4.53 -2.05 -11.74
N LYS A 189 -3.99 -3.26 -11.69
CA LYS A 189 -4.26 -4.26 -10.63
C LYS A 189 -3.05 -4.39 -9.74
N ILE A 190 -3.23 -4.29 -8.43
CA ILE A 190 -2.18 -4.47 -7.43
C ILE A 190 -2.24 -5.91 -6.94
N GLY A 191 -1.11 -6.62 -6.93
CA GLY A 191 -1.04 -8.02 -6.53
C GLY A 191 -1.33 -8.20 -5.06
N LYS A 192 -1.86 -9.38 -4.67
CA LYS A 192 -2.25 -9.71 -3.28
C LYS A 192 -1.17 -9.55 -2.20
N TYR A 193 0.10 -9.47 -2.61
CA TYR A 193 1.23 -9.31 -1.70
C TYR A 193 1.94 -7.95 -1.82
N GLU A 194 1.45 -7.09 -2.70
CA GLU A 194 2.04 -5.78 -3.01
C GLU A 194 1.34 -4.64 -2.27
N TYR A 195 0.35 -4.98 -1.42
CA TYR A 195 -0.39 -4.00 -0.64
C TYR A 195 -0.68 -4.48 0.79
N CYS A 196 -1.08 -3.52 1.62
CA CYS A 196 -1.80 -3.70 2.87
C CYS A 196 -2.82 -2.56 2.99
N ILE A 197 -3.88 -2.79 3.74
CA ILE A 197 -4.93 -1.79 3.98
C ILE A 197 -4.99 -1.51 5.47
N ASP A 198 -5.16 -0.26 5.85
CA ASP A 198 -5.47 0.07 7.23
C ASP A 198 -6.29 1.33 7.38
N VAL A 199 -6.87 1.48 8.57
CA VAL A 199 -7.58 2.69 8.93
C VAL A 199 -6.58 3.74 9.38
N SER A 200 -6.75 4.98 8.92
CA SER A 200 -6.08 6.15 9.52
C SER A 200 -7.11 7.14 10.05
N GLN A 201 -6.73 7.87 11.09
CA GLN A 201 -7.53 8.97 11.61
C GLN A 201 -7.02 10.31 11.07
N TYR A 202 -7.91 11.10 10.48
CA TYR A 202 -7.62 12.47 10.05
C TYR A 202 -7.81 13.48 11.17
N SER A 203 -7.39 14.73 10.92
CA SER A 203 -7.49 15.84 11.87
C SER A 203 -8.93 16.19 12.26
N ASP A 204 -9.91 15.85 11.43
CA ASP A 204 -11.34 16.00 11.72
C ASP A 204 -11.92 14.84 12.55
N GLY A 205 -11.08 13.85 12.91
CA GLY A 205 -11.48 12.64 13.61
C GLY A 205 -12.10 11.57 12.71
N SER A 206 -12.25 11.82 11.41
CA SER A 206 -12.77 10.83 10.46
C SER A 206 -11.80 9.66 10.31
N LEU A 207 -12.36 8.46 10.25
CA LEU A 207 -11.63 7.22 10.02
C LEU A 207 -11.77 6.83 8.55
N THR A 208 -10.65 6.56 7.88
CA THR A 208 -10.65 6.18 6.47
C THR A 208 -9.78 4.97 6.23
N SER A 209 -10.23 4.11 5.33
CA SER A 209 -9.45 2.96 4.88
C SER A 209 -8.46 3.40 3.79
N ASN A 210 -7.17 3.31 4.08
CA ASN A 210 -6.10 3.66 3.17
C ASN A 210 -5.42 2.39 2.65
N LEU A 211 -5.17 2.36 1.35
CA LEU A 211 -4.38 1.31 0.72
C LEU A 211 -2.92 1.77 0.60
N LEU A 212 -2.01 0.99 1.16
CA LEU A 212 -0.57 1.20 1.04
C LEU A 212 -0.03 0.20 0.03
N SER A 213 0.68 0.70 -0.97
CA SER A 213 1.30 -0.12 -2.02
C SER A 213 2.74 0.33 -2.24
N CYS A 214 3.62 -0.59 -2.65
CA CYS A 214 5.01 -0.24 -2.93
C CYS A 214 5.15 0.47 -4.29
N THR A 215 6.00 1.49 -4.35
CA THR A 215 6.10 2.40 -5.51
C THR A 215 6.87 1.81 -6.69
N GLU A 216 7.43 0.59 -6.60
CA GLU A 216 8.28 0.01 -7.66
C GLU A 216 7.63 0.07 -9.06
N ARG A 217 6.32 -0.14 -9.13
CA ARG A 217 5.55 -0.08 -10.38
C ARG A 217 5.22 1.34 -10.87
N GLN A 218 5.08 2.30 -9.95
CA GLN A 218 4.87 3.69 -10.33
C GLN A 218 6.16 4.36 -10.80
N ILE A 219 7.32 3.94 -10.28
CA ILE A 219 8.61 4.37 -10.81
C ILE A 219 8.67 4.01 -12.29
N THR A 220 8.26 2.80 -12.68
CA THR A 220 8.28 2.39 -14.10
C THR A 220 7.40 3.26 -14.98
N LEU A 221 6.16 3.55 -14.56
CA LEU A 221 5.25 4.42 -15.33
C LEU A 221 5.77 5.86 -15.39
N ARG A 222 6.24 6.42 -14.26
CA ARG A 222 6.81 7.77 -14.21
C ARG A 222 8.06 7.87 -15.09
N THR A 223 8.96 6.89 -15.02
CA THR A 223 10.13 6.80 -15.91
C THR A 223 9.69 6.71 -17.36
N PHE A 224 8.67 5.92 -17.68
CA PHE A 224 8.13 5.82 -19.03
C PHE A 224 7.60 7.17 -19.55
N TYR A 225 6.76 7.86 -18.77
CA TYR A 225 6.29 9.20 -19.12
C TYR A 225 7.44 10.21 -19.25
N SER A 226 8.41 10.20 -18.33
CA SER A 226 9.60 11.04 -18.40
C SER A 226 10.40 10.80 -19.69
N THR A 227 10.61 9.53 -20.06
CA THR A 227 11.31 9.18 -21.31
C THR A 227 10.54 9.64 -22.54
N LEU A 228 9.21 9.48 -22.57
CA LEU A 228 8.37 9.97 -23.66
C LEU A 228 8.43 11.50 -23.78
N SER A 229 8.39 12.22 -22.66
CA SER A 229 8.53 13.68 -22.64
C SER A 229 9.91 14.13 -23.14
N LEU A 230 10.99 13.45 -22.76
CA LEU A 230 12.34 13.76 -23.26
C LEU A 230 12.49 13.49 -24.75
N VAL A 231 11.97 12.36 -25.23
CA VAL A 231 11.96 12.01 -26.66
C VAL A 231 11.15 13.06 -27.44
N GLY A 232 9.98 13.46 -26.93
CA GLY A 232 9.17 14.53 -27.50
C GLY A 232 9.92 15.87 -27.55
N ALA A 233 10.59 16.26 -26.47
CA ALA A 233 11.42 17.46 -26.42
C ALA A 233 12.55 17.42 -27.47
N PHE A 234 13.22 16.28 -27.62
CA PHE A 234 14.27 16.10 -28.62
C PHE A 234 13.74 16.29 -30.05
N PHE A 235 12.59 15.70 -30.39
CA PHE A 235 11.95 15.91 -31.70
C PHE A 235 11.53 17.36 -31.93
N LEU A 236 11.01 18.05 -30.90
CA LEU A 236 10.66 19.48 -30.99
C LEU A 236 11.91 20.34 -31.21
N ALA A 237 13.02 20.05 -30.51
CA ALA A 237 14.28 20.75 -30.68
C ALA A 237 14.84 20.56 -32.10
N LEU A 238 14.79 19.33 -32.63
CA LEU A 238 15.21 19.04 -34.00
C LEU A 238 14.32 19.78 -35.01
N THR A 239 13.01 19.80 -34.79
CA THR A 239 12.07 20.55 -35.64
C THR A 239 12.38 22.04 -35.63
N LEU A 240 12.63 22.62 -34.46
CA LEU A 240 13.02 24.02 -34.31
C LEU A 240 14.33 24.32 -35.05
N LEU A 241 15.34 23.44 -34.95
CA LEU A 241 16.61 23.56 -35.65
C LEU A 241 16.43 23.54 -37.18
N LEU A 242 15.61 22.63 -37.70
CA LEU A 242 15.30 22.54 -39.14
C LEU A 242 14.55 23.79 -39.64
N LEU A 243 13.62 24.34 -38.84
CA LEU A 243 12.92 25.59 -39.17
C LEU A 243 13.89 26.79 -39.24
N ILE A 244 14.89 26.84 -38.35
CA ILE A 244 15.95 27.86 -38.38
C ILE A 244 16.82 27.70 -39.64
N LEU A 245 17.22 26.48 -39.99
CA LEU A 245 18.08 26.17 -41.14
C LEU A 245 17.40 26.45 -42.49
N THR A 246 16.11 26.13 -42.62
CA THR A 246 15.34 26.34 -43.85
C THR A 246 15.08 27.82 -44.17
N ARG A 247 15.46 28.73 -43.27
CA ARG A 247 15.44 30.20 -43.44
C ARG A 247 14.14 30.71 -44.08
N MET A 248 13.01 30.17 -43.61
CA MET A 248 11.67 30.53 -44.06
C MET A 248 11.37 31.98 -43.66
N ARG A 249 11.36 32.91 -44.62
CA ARG A 249 11.16 34.35 -44.40
C ARG A 249 9.69 34.80 -44.31
N GLY A 250 8.74 33.88 -44.16
CA GLY A 250 7.31 34.20 -44.09
C GLY A 250 6.84 34.49 -42.65
N CYS A 251 5.91 35.43 -42.48
CA CYS A 251 5.26 35.70 -41.19
C CYS A 251 4.62 34.42 -40.58
N HIS A 252 4.14 33.51 -41.43
CA HIS A 252 3.59 32.23 -41.01
C HIS A 252 4.64 31.34 -40.33
N ALA A 253 5.88 31.34 -40.82
CA ALA A 253 6.96 30.53 -40.26
C ALA A 253 7.38 31.03 -38.86
N MET A 254 7.34 32.35 -38.63
CA MET A 254 7.65 32.93 -37.32
C MET A 254 6.67 32.47 -36.24
N ASN A 255 5.38 32.37 -36.57
CA ASN A 255 4.38 31.90 -35.61
C ASN A 255 4.60 30.42 -35.24
N ILE A 256 4.89 29.58 -36.24
CA ILE A 256 5.20 28.15 -36.01
C ILE A 256 6.46 27.99 -35.14
N MET A 257 7.51 28.79 -35.38
CA MET A 257 8.73 28.74 -34.56
C MET A 257 8.45 29.12 -33.10
N SER A 258 7.66 30.17 -32.86
CA SER A 258 7.27 30.59 -31.51
C SER A 258 6.48 29.49 -30.77
N HIS A 259 5.48 28.90 -31.44
CA HIS A 259 4.71 27.79 -30.87
C HIS A 259 5.55 26.54 -30.60
N THR A 260 6.46 26.20 -31.51
CA THR A 260 7.35 25.03 -31.33
C THR A 260 8.32 25.26 -30.17
N ALA A 261 8.84 26.49 -30.03
CA ALA A 261 9.72 26.87 -28.93
C ALA A 261 8.99 26.83 -27.57
N SER A 262 7.75 27.34 -27.49
CA SER A 262 6.98 27.28 -26.23
C SER A 262 6.62 25.85 -25.84
N LEU A 263 6.26 24.98 -26.80
CA LEU A 263 6.08 23.56 -26.56
C LEU A 263 7.36 22.88 -26.10
N LEU A 264 8.51 23.19 -26.71
CA LEU A 264 9.80 22.65 -26.29
C LEU A 264 10.10 22.98 -24.83
N VAL A 265 9.89 24.24 -24.42
CA VAL A 265 10.08 24.67 -23.02
C VAL A 265 9.14 23.93 -22.08
N ALA A 266 7.86 23.78 -22.46
CA ALA A 266 6.88 23.04 -21.65
C ALA A 266 7.27 21.55 -21.48
N TYR A 267 7.71 20.89 -22.55
CA TYR A 267 8.16 19.49 -22.50
C TYR A 267 9.43 19.32 -21.67
N LEU A 268 10.38 20.26 -21.74
CA LEU A 268 11.56 20.27 -20.88
C LEU A 268 11.18 20.47 -19.41
N ALA A 269 10.28 21.41 -19.10
CA ALA A 269 9.80 21.62 -17.73
C ALA A 269 9.12 20.37 -17.16
N LEU A 270 8.28 19.69 -17.97
CA LEU A 270 7.68 18.41 -17.59
C LEU A 270 8.73 17.32 -17.35
N ALA A 271 9.72 17.20 -18.24
CA ALA A 271 10.80 16.22 -18.09
C ALA A 271 11.60 16.43 -16.79
N VAL A 272 11.96 17.68 -16.48
CA VAL A 272 12.64 18.03 -15.22
C VAL A 272 11.77 17.71 -14.01
N GLY A 273 10.48 18.07 -14.05
CA GLY A 273 9.55 17.76 -12.96
C GLY A 273 9.38 16.26 -12.69
N HIS A 274 9.53 15.41 -13.72
CA HIS A 274 9.51 13.96 -13.53
C HIS A 274 10.82 13.38 -13.00
N LEU A 275 11.96 14.02 -13.29
CA LEU A 275 13.28 13.59 -12.81
C LEU A 275 13.54 14.00 -11.35
N ASP A 276 12.98 15.13 -10.93
CA ASP A 276 13.30 15.76 -9.65
C ASP A 276 12.17 15.61 -8.63
N THR A 277 11.97 14.38 -8.16
CA THR A 277 10.93 14.07 -7.18
C THR A 277 11.34 14.45 -5.75
N ASN A 278 12.58 14.90 -5.56
CA ASN A 278 13.15 15.24 -4.25
C ASN A 278 13.35 16.75 -4.04
N MET A 279 13.32 17.58 -5.10
CA MET A 279 13.37 19.06 -4.98
C MET A 279 12.04 19.72 -5.35
N SER A 280 10.92 19.34 -4.73
CA SER A 280 9.61 19.95 -5.04
C SER A 280 9.44 21.42 -4.61
N LEU A 281 10.49 22.14 -4.18
CA LEU A 281 10.37 23.53 -3.72
C LEU A 281 11.25 24.54 -4.49
N ALA A 282 12.26 24.09 -5.24
CA ALA A 282 13.19 25.01 -5.92
C ALA A 282 12.79 25.34 -7.36
N GLY A 283 12.10 24.43 -8.06
CA GLY A 283 11.78 24.58 -9.48
C GLY A 283 10.71 25.64 -9.80
N CYS A 284 9.79 25.91 -8.87
CA CYS A 284 8.72 26.91 -9.08
C CYS A 284 9.25 28.34 -9.18
N LEU A 285 10.40 28.66 -8.57
CA LEU A 285 10.99 30.00 -8.63
C LEU A 285 11.63 30.32 -9.99
N ALA A 286 11.97 29.31 -10.80
CA ALA A 286 12.62 29.55 -12.09
C ALA A 286 11.63 29.96 -13.20
N ASN A 287 10.39 29.46 -13.16
CA ASN A 287 9.41 29.74 -14.23
C ASN A 287 8.71 31.09 -14.07
N GLU A 288 8.57 31.64 -12.86
CA GLU A 288 8.11 33.03 -12.68
C GLU A 288 9.13 34.05 -13.22
N CYS A 289 10.43 33.72 -13.26
CA CYS A 289 11.44 34.60 -13.86
C CYS A 289 11.44 34.58 -15.40
N ALA A 290 10.95 33.52 -16.05
CA ALA A 290 11.01 33.40 -17.51
C ALA A 290 9.88 34.15 -18.25
N VAL A 291 8.73 34.40 -17.58
CA VAL A 291 7.56 35.02 -18.24
C VAL A 291 7.53 36.55 -18.08
N SER A 292 8.23 37.13 -17.10
CA SER A 292 8.32 38.60 -16.95
C SER A 292 9.30 39.30 -17.91
N GLY A 293 9.95 38.58 -18.83
CA GLY A 293 10.97 39.13 -19.73
C GLY A 293 10.48 39.66 -21.08
N ILE A 294 9.19 39.52 -21.43
CA ILE A 294 8.67 40.07 -22.69
C ILE A 294 8.13 41.48 -22.41
N GLY A 295 9.02 42.45 -22.60
CA GLY A 295 8.72 43.87 -22.47
C GLY A 295 7.60 44.32 -23.40
N HIS A 296 6.41 44.48 -22.82
CA HIS A 296 5.42 45.42 -23.34
C HIS A 296 5.71 46.79 -22.72
N SER A 297 6.40 47.63 -23.49
CA SER A 297 6.42 49.06 -23.28
C SER A 297 5.00 49.61 -23.46
N SER A 298 4.48 50.25 -22.42
CA SER A 298 3.65 51.48 -22.43
C SER A 298 2.36 51.41 -21.60
N ARG A 299 2.37 52.21 -20.53
CA ARG A 299 1.28 52.92 -19.83
C ARG A 299 0.41 52.19 -18.80
N ASP A 300 0.61 52.66 -17.57
CA ASP A 300 -0.39 52.96 -16.52
C ASP A 300 -1.41 51.87 -16.15
N VAL A 301 -1.05 51.07 -15.15
CA VAL A 301 -2.01 50.32 -14.30
C VAL A 301 -1.52 50.40 -12.84
N PRO A 302 -2.42 50.68 -11.86
CA PRO A 302 -2.02 51.11 -10.52
C PRO A 302 -1.53 49.96 -9.63
N ALA A 303 -0.76 50.38 -8.62
CA ALA A 303 -0.19 49.53 -7.57
C ALA A 303 -1.23 48.64 -6.89
N ILE A 304 -0.97 47.33 -6.89
CA ILE A 304 -1.64 46.36 -6.01
C ILE A 304 -0.83 46.30 -4.70
N LEU A 305 -1.50 46.64 -3.60
CA LEU A 305 -0.98 46.64 -2.23
C LEU A 305 -0.50 45.26 -1.77
N PRO A 306 0.45 45.19 -0.81
CA PRO A 306 0.89 43.94 -0.22
C PRO A 306 -0.20 43.31 0.68
N VAL A 307 -0.34 41.99 0.53
CA VAL A 307 -1.19 41.13 1.37
C VAL A 307 -0.67 41.13 2.81
N ARG A 308 -1.53 41.53 3.74
CA ARG A 308 -1.29 41.60 5.18
C ARG A 308 -1.58 40.23 5.80
N VAL A 309 -0.55 39.52 6.24
CA VAL A 309 -0.70 38.31 7.06
C VAL A 309 -1.26 38.72 8.43
N ARG A 310 -2.40 38.13 8.82
CA ARG A 310 -3.08 38.38 10.09
C ARG A 310 -2.79 37.21 11.01
N GLU A 311 -1.97 37.43 12.04
CA GLU A 311 -1.82 36.52 13.18
C GLU A 311 -3.12 36.48 13.98
N HIS A 312 -3.66 35.29 14.22
CA HIS A 312 -4.70 35.07 15.22
C HIS A 312 -4.06 34.64 16.54
N ARG A 313 -4.04 35.55 17.53
CA ARG A 313 -3.91 35.20 18.96
C ARG A 313 -5.22 34.60 19.44
N VAL A 314 -5.16 33.38 19.95
CA VAL A 314 -6.21 32.82 20.81
C VAL A 314 -5.86 33.22 22.24
N SER A 315 -6.67 34.11 22.82
CA SER A 315 -6.66 34.39 24.25
C SER A 315 -7.50 33.35 24.97
N THR A 316 -6.87 32.53 25.81
CA THR A 316 -7.52 31.82 26.90
C THR A 316 -7.80 32.81 28.03
N THR A 317 -9.08 33.04 28.33
CA THR A 317 -9.52 33.59 29.61
C THR A 317 -9.91 32.45 30.54
N VAL A 318 -9.45 32.58 31.77
CA VAL A 318 -9.63 31.73 32.96
C VAL A 318 -11.10 31.59 33.34
#